data_AF-A0A943TU89-F1
#
_entry.id   AF-A0A943TU89-F1
#
_cell.length_a   1.000
_cell.length_b   1.000
_cell.length_c   1.000
_cell.angle_alpha   90.00
_cell.angle_beta   90.00
_cell.angle_gamma   90.00
#
_symmetry.space_group_name_H-M   'P 1'
#
loop_
_entity.id
_entity.type
_entity.pdbx_description
1 polymer ?
#
loop_
_entity_poly.entity_id
_entity_poly.type
_entity_poly.pdbx_seq_one_letter_code
_entity_poly.pdbx_strand_id
1 'polypeptide(L)'
;MCDSESGCTHYDRAHDRYLILCNQSTQNHNNTGRQRWTACHELGHILCGHFEISETIKLSENNFALSQYPEFESEADYFAAMTLAPFPLFKLLNIKSPIDIQNTFGLSTEASVYRFQSYLKWKNTRLKTAWENDMIRLYKQSLNDCQ
;
A
#
# COMPACT_ATOMS: atom_id res chain seq x y z
N MET A 1 -18.40 2.57 14.57
CA MET A 1 -17.84 1.21 14.33
C MET A 1 -17.71 1.06 12.83
N CYS A 2 -16.66 0.37 12.40
CA CYS A 2 -16.13 0.33 11.03
C CYS A 2 -17.09 -0.33 10.02
N ASP A 3 -17.31 0.30 8.86
CA ASP A 3 -18.16 -0.23 7.78
C ASP A 3 -17.40 -1.14 6.78
N SER A 4 -16.09 -1.28 6.95
CA SER A 4 -15.23 -2.11 6.08
C SER A 4 -15.06 -3.52 6.62
N GLU A 5 -15.32 -4.53 5.79
CA GLU A 5 -15.13 -5.95 6.13
C GLU A 5 -13.66 -6.39 6.17
N SER A 6 -12.75 -5.60 5.59
CA SER A 6 -11.33 -5.97 5.42
C SER A 6 -10.44 -5.36 6.50
N GLY A 7 -10.64 -4.08 6.81
CA GLY A 7 -9.84 -3.36 7.79
C GLY A 7 -10.16 -1.87 7.82
N CYS A 8 -9.66 -1.20 8.84
CA CYS A 8 -9.77 0.25 9.01
C CYS A 8 -8.84 0.76 10.10
N THR A 9 -8.58 2.06 10.05
CA THR A 9 -7.79 2.76 11.04
C THR A 9 -8.67 3.70 11.85
N HIS A 10 -8.49 3.66 13.18
CA HIS A 10 -9.02 4.64 14.10
C HIS A 10 -7.89 5.54 14.60
N TYR A 11 -8.08 6.85 14.49
CA TYR A 11 -7.14 7.84 15.00
C TYR A 11 -7.63 8.41 16.34
N ASP A 12 -6.91 8.09 17.43
CA ASP A 12 -7.13 8.61 18.78
C ASP A 12 -6.33 9.91 18.95
N ARG A 13 -7.00 11.02 18.62
CA ARG A 13 -6.45 12.38 18.67
C ARG A 13 -5.97 12.80 20.05
N ALA A 14 -6.65 12.36 21.10
CA ALA A 14 -6.34 12.82 22.46
C ALA A 14 -4.94 12.39 22.90
N HIS A 15 -4.41 11.33 22.28
CA HIS A 15 -3.12 10.73 22.59
C HIS A 15 -2.20 10.61 21.38
N ASP A 16 -2.56 11.24 20.24
CA ASP A 16 -1.83 11.19 18.98
C ASP A 16 -1.38 9.78 18.59
N ARG A 17 -2.34 8.85 18.52
CA ARG A 17 -2.05 7.44 18.22
C ARG A 17 -3.08 6.83 17.29
N TYR A 18 -2.62 5.88 16.48
CA TYR A 18 -3.45 5.16 15.53
C TYR A 18 -3.65 3.71 15.97
N LEU A 19 -4.87 3.21 15.79
CA LEU A 19 -5.21 1.80 15.94
C LEU A 19 -5.66 1.27 14.59
N ILE A 20 -4.84 0.39 14.01
CA ILE A 20 -5.18 -0.33 12.78
C ILE A 20 -5.87 -1.64 13.16
N LEU A 21 -7.07 -1.85 12.60
CA LEU A 21 -7.82 -3.09 12.70
C LEU A 21 -7.77 -3.79 11.35
N CYS A 22 -7.24 -5.01 11.30
CA CYS A 22 -7.21 -5.83 10.09
C CYS A 22 -7.93 -7.15 10.32
N ASN A 23 -8.79 -7.53 9.38
CA ASN A 23 -9.43 -8.84 9.37
C ASN A 23 -8.39 -9.91 9.00
N GLN A 24 -8.13 -10.83 9.92
CA GLN A 24 -7.19 -11.95 9.72
C GLN A 24 -7.88 -13.28 9.37
N SER A 25 -9.21 -13.32 9.30
CA SER A 25 -9.94 -14.50 8.82
C SER A 25 -9.55 -14.80 7.38
N THR A 26 -9.35 -16.07 7.04
CA THR A 26 -9.09 -16.52 5.66
C THR A 26 -10.38 -16.84 4.89
N GLN A 27 -11.55 -16.59 5.48
CA GLN A 27 -12.84 -16.73 4.82
C GLN A 27 -13.02 -15.64 3.74
N ASN A 28 -14.02 -15.80 2.86
CA ASN A 28 -14.39 -14.83 1.83
C ASN A 28 -13.20 -14.34 0.97
N HIS A 29 -12.30 -15.27 0.60
CA HIS A 29 -11.13 -15.00 -0.22
C HIS A 29 -10.07 -14.05 0.40
N ASN A 30 -10.12 -13.76 1.71
CA ASN A 30 -9.17 -12.90 2.41
C ASN A 30 -7.84 -13.64 2.73
N ASN A 31 -7.10 -14.01 1.70
CA ASN A 31 -5.79 -14.65 1.83
C ASN A 31 -4.73 -13.70 2.42
N THR A 32 -3.58 -14.25 2.82
CA THR A 32 -2.48 -13.48 3.45
C THR A 32 -1.97 -12.32 2.60
N GLY A 33 -2.04 -12.41 1.27
CA GLY A 33 -1.69 -11.32 0.37
C GLY A 33 -2.67 -10.14 0.47
N ARG A 34 -3.97 -10.42 0.56
CA ARG A 34 -5.01 -9.39 0.82
C ARG A 34 -4.87 -8.80 2.23
N GLN A 35 -4.57 -9.62 3.23
CA GLN A 35 -4.33 -9.13 4.60
C GLN A 35 -3.13 -8.17 4.66
N ARG A 36 -2.02 -8.50 3.99
CA ARG A 36 -0.87 -7.59 3.84
C ARG A 36 -1.23 -6.31 3.09
N TRP A 37 -2.01 -6.42 2.01
CA TRP A 37 -2.50 -5.26 1.27
C TRP A 37 -3.29 -4.32 2.17
N THR A 38 -4.30 -4.83 2.88
CA THR A 38 -5.11 -4.03 3.80
C THR A 38 -4.25 -3.35 4.86
N ALA A 39 -3.33 -4.06 5.50
CA ALA A 39 -2.46 -3.45 6.50
C ALA A 39 -1.60 -2.32 5.92
N CYS A 40 -1.04 -2.50 4.71
CA CYS A 40 -0.27 -1.45 4.04
C CYS A 40 -1.14 -0.29 3.55
N HIS A 41 -2.38 -0.53 3.15
CA HIS A 41 -3.36 0.49 2.77
C HIS A 41 -3.67 1.41 3.94
N GLU A 42 -3.99 0.81 5.09
CA GLU A 42 -4.23 1.53 6.35
C GLU A 42 -2.99 2.35 6.79
N LEU A 43 -1.78 1.77 6.66
CA LEU A 43 -0.55 2.52 6.87
C LEU A 43 -0.38 3.68 5.87
N GLY A 44 -0.83 3.52 4.64
CA GLY A 44 -0.86 4.58 3.63
C GLY A 44 -1.70 5.77 4.08
N HIS A 45 -2.89 5.53 4.62
CA HIS A 45 -3.70 6.62 5.17
C HIS A 45 -3.01 7.41 6.28
N ILE A 46 -2.26 6.72 7.15
CA ILE A 46 -1.52 7.35 8.24
C ILE A 46 -0.32 8.13 7.68
N LEU A 47 0.51 7.49 6.87
CA LEU A 47 1.79 8.07 6.43
C LEU A 47 1.64 9.16 5.36
N CYS A 48 0.55 9.13 4.59
CA CYS A 48 0.17 10.23 3.69
C CYS A 48 -0.59 11.37 4.41
N GLY A 49 -0.82 11.25 5.72
CA GLY A 49 -1.44 12.31 6.53
C GLY A 49 -2.93 12.53 6.26
N HIS A 50 -3.64 11.51 5.77
CA HIS A 50 -5.04 11.65 5.35
C HIS A 50 -5.96 11.98 6.53
N PHE A 51 -5.64 11.53 7.75
CA PHE A 51 -6.43 11.81 8.94
C PHE A 51 -6.35 13.28 9.36
N GLU A 52 -5.16 13.88 9.34
CA GLU A 52 -4.90 15.28 9.71
C GLU A 52 -5.48 16.24 8.66
N ILE A 53 -5.29 15.92 7.37
CA ILE A 53 -5.80 16.74 6.27
C ILE A 53 -7.33 16.74 6.30
N SER A 54 -7.94 15.57 6.45
CA SER A 54 -9.40 15.48 6.45
C SER A 54 -10.01 16.22 7.65
N GLU A 55 -9.31 16.34 8.77
CA GLU A 55 -9.73 17.20 9.89
C GLU A 55 -9.72 18.68 9.57
N THR A 56 -8.68 19.14 8.87
CA THR A 56 -8.63 20.52 8.41
C THR A 56 -9.83 20.82 7.51
N ILE A 57 -10.19 19.88 6.63
CA ILE A 57 -11.35 20.02 5.73
C ILE A 57 -12.68 19.97 6.51
N LYS A 58 -12.84 19.10 7.51
CA LYS A 58 -14.04 19.09 8.38
C LYS A 58 -14.31 20.41 9.09
N LEU A 59 -13.25 21.03 9.61
CA LEU A 59 -13.38 22.30 10.32
C LEU A 59 -13.89 23.39 9.37
N SER A 60 -13.65 23.25 8.06
CA SER A 60 -14.22 24.10 7.02
C SER A 60 -15.57 23.62 6.45
N GLU A 61 -15.88 22.33 6.48
CA GLU A 61 -17.04 21.73 5.80
C GLU A 61 -17.78 20.71 6.70
N ASN A 62 -19.07 20.92 6.94
CA ASN A 62 -19.88 20.24 7.97
C ASN A 62 -20.23 18.74 7.76
N ASN A 63 -19.50 17.96 6.95
CA ASN A 63 -19.81 16.52 6.72
C ASN A 63 -18.54 15.66 6.59
N PHE A 64 -18.55 14.41 7.11
CA PHE A 64 -17.32 13.58 7.17
C PHE A 64 -17.48 12.07 7.00
N ALA A 65 -16.68 11.53 6.07
CA ALA A 65 -16.05 10.21 6.11
C ALA A 65 -14.82 10.24 5.18
N LEU A 66 -13.71 9.57 5.53
CA LEU A 66 -12.53 9.47 4.65
C LEU A 66 -12.86 8.88 3.28
N SER A 67 -13.84 7.97 3.25
CA SER A 67 -14.42 7.38 2.04
C SER A 67 -15.06 8.39 1.08
N GLN A 68 -15.21 9.67 1.48
CA GLN A 68 -15.70 10.74 0.59
C GLN A 68 -14.59 11.34 -0.29
N TYR A 69 -13.31 11.03 -0.04
CA TYR A 69 -12.16 11.51 -0.81
C TYR A 69 -11.52 10.36 -1.60
N PRO A 70 -12.02 10.06 -2.82
CA PRO A 70 -11.50 8.96 -3.65
C PRO A 70 -10.00 9.09 -3.96
N GLU A 71 -9.45 10.30 -3.91
CA GLU A 71 -8.03 10.56 -4.03
C GLU A 71 -7.22 9.97 -2.87
N PHE A 72 -7.72 10.02 -1.63
CA PHE A 72 -7.03 9.45 -0.46
C PHE A 72 -7.00 7.93 -0.51
N GLU A 73 -8.10 7.31 -0.92
CA GLU A 73 -8.14 5.86 -1.16
C GLU A 73 -7.16 5.47 -2.28
N SER A 74 -7.15 6.23 -3.38
CA SER A 74 -6.24 5.99 -4.51
C SER A 74 -4.76 6.16 -4.12
N GLU A 75 -4.46 7.15 -3.27
CA GLU A 75 -3.11 7.40 -2.76
C GLU A 75 -2.67 6.31 -1.78
N ALA A 76 -3.55 5.86 -0.88
CA ALA A 76 -3.31 4.75 0.03
C ALA A 76 -3.08 3.42 -0.74
N ASP A 77 -3.89 3.14 -1.77
CA ASP A 77 -3.70 2.00 -2.68
C ASP A 77 -2.33 2.09 -3.39
N TYR A 78 -1.97 3.28 -3.88
CA TYR A 78 -0.67 3.50 -4.52
C TYR A 78 0.48 3.26 -3.54
N PHE A 79 0.38 3.79 -2.33
CA PHE A 79 1.34 3.57 -1.24
C PHE A 79 1.51 2.07 -0.95
N ALA A 80 0.41 1.33 -0.78
CA ALA A 80 0.43 -0.11 -0.52
C ALA A 80 1.10 -0.86 -1.66
N ALA A 81 0.75 -0.55 -2.91
CA ALA A 81 1.32 -1.19 -4.09
C ALA A 81 2.83 -0.96 -4.22
N MET A 82 3.28 0.27 -3.96
CA MET A 82 4.70 0.65 -4.03
C MET A 82 5.51 0.07 -2.88
N THR A 83 4.91 -0.05 -1.69
CA THR A 83 5.53 -0.65 -0.51
C THR A 83 5.70 -2.16 -0.66
N LEU A 84 4.64 -2.85 -1.08
CA LEU A 84 4.63 -4.32 -1.15
C LEU A 84 5.39 -4.87 -2.37
N ALA A 85 5.29 -4.21 -3.53
CA ALA A 85 5.87 -4.71 -4.77
C ALA A 85 6.48 -3.57 -5.61
N PRO A 86 7.57 -2.93 -5.15
CA PRO A 86 8.17 -1.76 -5.81
C PRO A 86 8.76 -2.09 -7.19
N PHE A 87 8.34 -1.34 -8.22
CA PHE A 87 8.81 -1.53 -9.60
C PHE A 87 10.33 -1.47 -9.80
N PRO A 88 11.11 -0.61 -9.10
CA PRO A 88 12.56 -0.59 -9.25
C PRO A 88 13.24 -1.93 -8.96
N LEU A 89 12.63 -2.75 -8.08
CA LEU A 89 13.18 -4.06 -7.74
C LEU A 89 12.88 -5.12 -8.80
N PHE A 90 11.90 -4.92 -9.68
CA PHE A 90 11.44 -5.98 -10.60
C PHE A 90 12.55 -6.44 -11.56
N LYS A 91 13.37 -5.50 -12.05
CA LYS A 91 14.52 -5.85 -12.90
C LYS A 91 15.60 -6.59 -12.10
N LEU A 92 15.87 -6.15 -10.87
CA LEU A 92 16.87 -6.77 -10.00
C LEU A 92 16.47 -8.21 -9.62
N LEU A 93 15.19 -8.42 -9.34
CA LEU A 93 14.61 -9.70 -8.92
C LEU A 93 14.15 -10.58 -10.09
N ASN A 94 14.46 -10.18 -11.33
CA ASN A 94 14.13 -10.94 -12.54
C ASN A 94 12.64 -11.29 -12.68
N ILE A 95 11.75 -10.37 -12.29
CA ILE A 95 10.30 -10.52 -12.41
C ILE A 95 9.86 -10.42 -13.88
N LYS A 96 9.21 -11.46 -14.39
CA LYS A 96 8.80 -11.58 -15.81
C LYS A 96 7.31 -11.83 -16.00
N SER A 97 6.56 -12.08 -14.92
CA SER A 97 5.16 -12.46 -14.99
C SER A 97 4.41 -12.13 -13.70
N PRO A 98 3.06 -12.13 -13.70
CA PRO A 98 2.27 -12.01 -12.48
C PRO A 98 2.59 -13.09 -11.44
N ILE A 99 2.89 -14.32 -11.88
CA ILE A 99 3.22 -15.41 -10.95
C ILE A 99 4.55 -15.16 -10.23
N ASP A 100 5.52 -14.52 -10.89
CA ASP A 100 6.77 -14.11 -10.24
C ASP A 100 6.51 -13.07 -9.14
N ILE A 101 5.60 -12.11 -9.38
CA ILE A 101 5.20 -11.11 -8.38
C ILE A 101 4.56 -11.80 -7.18
N GLN A 102 3.62 -12.70 -7.42
CA GLN A 102 2.95 -13.46 -6.37
C GLN A 102 3.96 -14.22 -5.51
N ASN A 103 4.88 -14.95 -6.14
CA ASN A 103 5.86 -15.77 -5.43
C ASN A 103 6.92 -14.93 -4.69
N THR A 104 7.32 -13.79 -5.25
CA THR A 104 8.40 -12.96 -4.68
C THR A 104 7.89 -12.01 -3.60
N PHE A 105 6.72 -11.40 -3.79
CA PHE A 105 6.18 -10.37 -2.90
C PHE A 105 4.96 -10.83 -2.08
N GLY A 106 4.48 -12.05 -2.32
CA GLY A 106 3.35 -12.61 -1.59
C GLY A 106 2.01 -11.91 -1.85
N LEU A 107 1.85 -11.24 -3.00
CA LEU A 107 0.56 -10.65 -3.38
C LEU A 107 -0.47 -11.74 -3.74
N SER A 108 -1.76 -11.36 -3.72
CA SER A 108 -2.80 -12.23 -4.29
C SER A 108 -2.62 -12.38 -5.80
N THR A 109 -3.21 -13.42 -6.40
CA THR A 109 -3.13 -13.66 -7.85
C THR A 109 -3.66 -12.44 -8.62
N GLU A 110 -4.81 -11.92 -8.22
CA GLU A 110 -5.44 -10.75 -8.82
C GLU A 110 -4.57 -9.49 -8.70
N ALA A 111 -4.09 -9.17 -7.48
CA ALA A 111 -3.22 -8.02 -7.26
C ALA A 111 -1.93 -8.14 -8.07
N SER A 112 -1.38 -9.34 -8.23
CA SER A 112 -0.19 -9.59 -9.03
C SER A 112 -0.42 -9.34 -10.52
N VAL A 113 -1.59 -9.69 -11.06
CA VAL A 113 -1.97 -9.41 -12.45
C VAL A 113 -2.05 -7.90 -12.68
N TYR A 114 -2.79 -7.18 -11.83
CA TYR A 114 -2.88 -5.72 -11.93
C TYR A 114 -1.52 -5.05 -11.78
N ARG A 115 -0.69 -5.51 -10.83
CA ARG A 115 0.64 -4.96 -10.59
C ARG A 115 1.57 -5.16 -11.79
N PHE A 116 1.53 -6.32 -12.44
CA PHE A 116 2.32 -6.58 -13.63
C PHE A 116 1.92 -5.69 -14.80
N GLN A 117 0.60 -5.50 -15.03
CA GLN A 117 0.11 -4.59 -16.06
C GLN A 117 0.57 -3.15 -15.82
N SER A 118 0.49 -2.67 -14.56
CA SER A 118 0.97 -1.34 -14.18
C SER A 118 2.48 -1.21 -14.36
N TYR A 119 3.27 -2.26 -14.06
CA TYR A 119 4.70 -2.28 -14.32
C TYR A 119 5.03 -2.16 -15.83
N LEU A 120 4.30 -2.86 -16.69
CA LEU A 120 4.50 -2.76 -18.14
C LEU A 120 4.22 -1.35 -18.66
N LYS A 121 3.16 -0.70 -18.16
CA LYS A 121 2.87 0.71 -18.48
C LYS A 121 4.00 1.63 -18.00
N TRP A 122 4.39 1.48 -16.73
CA TRP A 122 5.48 2.26 -16.12
C TRP A 122 6.79 2.11 -16.89
N LYS A 123 7.16 0.90 -17.33
CA LYS A 123 8.39 0.65 -18.09
C LYS A 123 8.45 1.47 -19.39
N ASN A 124 7.31 1.73 -20.02
CA ASN A 124 7.23 2.46 -21.28
C ASN A 124 7.15 3.98 -21.09
N THR A 125 6.78 4.47 -19.91
CA THR A 125 6.60 5.90 -19.63
C THR A 125 7.61 6.48 -18.64
N ARG A 126 8.44 5.64 -17.99
CA ARG A 126 9.28 6.08 -16.88
C ARG A 126 10.38 7.07 -17.30
N LEU A 127 10.58 8.06 -16.45
CA LEU A 127 11.82 8.82 -16.34
C LEU A 127 12.61 8.27 -15.14
N LYS A 128 13.89 7.99 -15.34
CA LYS A 128 14.73 7.47 -14.26
C LYS A 128 14.89 8.54 -13.18
N THR A 129 14.48 8.22 -11.96
CA THR A 129 14.44 9.15 -10.83
C THR A 129 15.35 8.68 -9.70
N ALA A 130 15.75 9.58 -8.80
CA ALA A 130 16.65 9.27 -7.69
C ALA A 130 16.10 8.17 -6.77
N TRP A 131 14.78 8.19 -6.53
CA TRP A 131 14.11 7.23 -5.66
C TRP A 131 14.28 5.77 -6.11
N GLU A 132 14.38 5.50 -7.42
CA GLU A 132 14.59 4.13 -7.92
C GLU A 132 15.92 3.55 -7.43
N ASN A 133 16.98 4.38 -7.43
CA ASN A 133 18.29 3.97 -6.95
C ASN A 133 18.29 3.80 -5.43
N ASP A 134 17.58 4.68 -4.71
CA ASP A 134 17.46 4.60 -3.26
C ASP A 134 16.74 3.32 -2.82
N MET A 135 15.66 2.92 -3.50
CA MET A 135 14.98 1.64 -3.25
C MET A 135 15.88 0.44 -3.47
N ILE A 136 16.65 0.44 -4.57
CA ILE A 136 17.60 -0.65 -4.86
C ILE A 136 18.70 -0.68 -3.79
N ARG A 137 19.16 0.48 -3.31
CA ARG A 137 20.16 0.58 -2.23
C ARG A 137 19.63 0.01 -0.93
N LEU A 138 18.44 0.44 -0.49
CA LEU A 138 17.80 -0.04 0.74
C LEU A 138 17.60 -1.57 0.71
N TYR A 139 17.12 -2.10 -0.42
CA TYR A 139 16.97 -3.55 -0.58
C TYR A 139 18.30 -4.31 -0.47
N LYS A 140 19.38 -3.78 -1.08
CA LYS A 140 20.70 -4.41 -0.96
C LYS A 140 21.26 -4.36 0.46
N GLN A 141 21.00 -3.27 1.20
CA GLN A 141 21.40 -3.14 2.59
C GLN A 141 20.68 -4.16 3.47
N SER A 142 19.36 -4.32 3.30
CA SER A 142 18.59 -5.28 4.09
C SER A 142 19.03 -6.73 3.90
N LEU A 143 19.62 -7.08 2.75
CA LEU A 143 20.19 -8.41 2.53
C LEU A 143 21.47 -8.64 3.34
N ASN A 144 22.25 -7.59 3.60
CA ASN A 144 23.48 -7.69 4.38
C ASN A 144 23.20 -7.73 5.88
N ASP A 145 22.13 -7.07 6.35
CA ASP A 145 21.74 -7.05 7.76
C ASP A 145 21.10 -8.37 8.22
N CYS A 146 20.72 -9.25 7.28
CA CYS A 146 20.17 -10.58 7.54
C CYS A 146 21.22 -11.71 7.54
N GLN A 147 22.52 -11.40 7.36
CA GLN A 147 23.63 -12.35 7.43
C GLN A 147 24.38 -12.23 8.75
#